data_AF-S5LUU8-F1
#
_entry.id   AF-S5LUU8-F1
#
_cell.length_a   1.000
_cell.length_b   1.000
_cell.length_c   1.000
_cell.angle_alpha   90.00
_cell.angle_beta   90.00
_cell.angle_gamma   90.00
#
_symmetry.space_group_name_H-M   'P 1'
#
loop_
_entity.id
_entity.type
_entity.pdbx_description
1 polymer ?
#
loop_
_entity_poly.entity_id
_entity_poly.type
_entity_poly.pdbx_seq_one_letter_code
_entity_poly.pdbx_strand_id
1 'polypeptide(L)'
;MKINKNLEFSIKLMVLIALVFFLIFDFLLQIYIPKRNLLGIPLMERFSIYYAYFTTQSNYAVVIYLVVALFMKKIYNTKPAFGIELAMTVYITLTMIVFWFGLLASANEIGTYNKANWISTIVLHLLIPSIMIGYFLVSCGDCYHSKRKYSKFALPLTCFYPFAYLIFVMIRGEIRFDIFSPDFYNYIYSNPNSDFWTNVWNSTSGVIKNNVHFTSQMWYPYWFLNIHNYTLSANGKIYESNMDTSMTLLVFTFIMAFIGITTLVISFQFFYLNFNNDKFYKWHDINGKLITKEEHDYRNKNRKFNQIKFKNEFKKEKIHKKSKFKVFKKTIENLPKDLKILELKKWRKKKDLEEKIRRAYLKQNVINRKTRKSEIKRLIASVNYKDRFIIKENLREAERYKKLVKNGVIVTKSKYVD
;
A
#
# COMPACT_ATOMS: atom_id res chain seq x y z
N MET A 1 -10.14 18.52 10.52
CA MET A 1 -10.31 18.63 11.98
C MET A 1 -8.93 18.84 12.56
N LYS A 2 -8.64 20.01 13.14
CA LYS A 2 -7.34 20.24 13.79
C LYS A 2 -7.37 19.47 15.11
N ILE A 3 -6.61 18.38 15.21
CA ILE A 3 -6.32 17.76 16.50
C ILE A 3 -5.61 18.83 17.36
N ASN A 4 -5.94 18.93 18.64
CA ASN A 4 -5.24 19.81 19.56
C ASN A 4 -3.73 19.49 19.48
N LYS A 5 -2.87 20.51 19.30
CA LYS A 5 -1.41 20.32 19.18
C LYS A 5 -0.83 19.55 20.37
N ASN A 6 -1.35 19.77 21.57
CA ASN A 6 -0.91 19.08 22.78
C ASN A 6 -1.31 17.61 22.76
N LEU A 7 -2.51 17.31 22.22
CA LEU A 7 -2.98 15.93 22.03
C LEU A 7 -2.15 15.21 20.95
N GLU A 8 -1.85 15.88 19.83
CA GLU A 8 -0.99 15.34 18.76
C GLU A 8 0.40 14.95 19.30
N PHE A 9 1.01 15.85 20.08
CA PHE A 9 2.30 15.60 20.73
C PHE A 9 2.22 14.43 21.73
N SER A 10 1.20 14.44 22.60
CA SER A 10 1.03 13.41 23.64
C SER A 10 0.82 12.03 23.05
N ILE A 11 0.03 11.90 21.97
CA ILE A 11 -0.17 10.63 21.27
C ILE A 11 1.15 10.12 20.69
N LYS A 12 1.91 10.98 19.99
CA LYS A 12 3.21 10.58 19.42
C LYS A 12 4.21 10.15 20.49
N LEU A 13 4.25 10.87 21.62
CA LEU A 13 5.13 10.53 22.75
C LEU A 13 4.71 9.21 23.40
N MET A 14 3.42 9.00 23.65
CA MET A 14 2.91 7.75 24.21
C MET A 14 3.21 6.55 23.28
N VAL A 15 2.97 6.72 21.97
CA VAL A 15 3.30 5.69 20.98
C VAL A 15 4.81 5.43 20.94
N LEU A 16 5.65 6.47 20.98
CA LEU A 16 7.11 6.31 21.00
C LEU A 16 7.56 5.52 22.23
N ILE A 17 7.10 5.90 23.42
CA ILE A 17 7.46 5.21 24.67
C ILE A 17 7.03 3.74 24.60
N ALA A 18 5.77 3.48 24.22
CA ALA A 18 5.27 2.13 24.07
C ALA A 18 6.09 1.33 23.05
N LEU A 19 6.41 1.91 21.88
CA LEU A 19 7.15 1.24 20.82
C LEU A 19 8.59 0.91 21.25
N VAL A 20 9.26 1.82 21.97
CA VAL A 20 10.59 1.56 22.53
C VAL A 20 10.55 0.41 23.54
N PHE A 21 9.61 0.44 24.49
CA PHE A 21 9.47 -0.66 25.47
C PHE A 21 9.15 -2.00 24.79
N PHE A 22 8.24 -2.01 23.81
CA PHE A 22 7.89 -3.22 23.07
C PHE A 22 9.02 -3.72 22.17
N LEU A 23 9.86 -2.84 21.61
CA LEU A 23 11.04 -3.26 20.86
C LEU A 23 12.12 -3.87 21.77
N ILE A 24 12.34 -3.30 22.96
CA ILE A 24 13.27 -3.89 23.94
C ILE A 24 12.72 -5.25 24.38
N PHE A 25 11.42 -5.33 24.71
CA PHE A 25 10.77 -6.57 25.08
C PHE A 25 10.85 -7.62 23.96
N ASP A 26 10.52 -7.25 22.72
CA ASP A 26 10.57 -8.17 21.57
C ASP A 26 12.00 -8.63 21.29
N PHE A 27 12.98 -7.74 21.34
CA PHE A 27 14.40 -8.11 21.23
C PHE A 27 14.79 -9.14 22.29
N LEU A 28 14.51 -8.88 23.57
CA LEU A 28 14.79 -9.83 24.64
C LEU A 28 14.05 -11.15 24.43
N LEU A 29 12.80 -11.10 23.95
CA LEU A 29 11.99 -12.28 23.68
C LEU A 29 12.59 -13.12 22.54
N GLN A 30 12.97 -12.51 21.41
CA GLN A 30 13.59 -13.25 20.30
C GLN A 30 14.96 -13.82 20.65
N ILE A 31 15.71 -13.17 21.54
CA ILE A 31 17.04 -13.62 21.96
C ILE A 31 16.98 -14.70 23.05
N TYR A 32 16.10 -14.58 24.06
CA TYR A 32 16.10 -15.50 25.20
C TYR A 32 14.97 -16.53 25.16
N ILE A 33 13.83 -16.22 24.54
CA ILE A 33 12.66 -17.09 24.43
C ILE A 33 12.16 -17.13 22.96
N PRO A 34 13.02 -17.59 22.03
CA PRO A 34 12.73 -17.52 20.61
C PRO A 34 11.50 -18.36 20.23
N LYS A 35 11.00 -18.12 19.02
CA LYS A 35 10.00 -18.99 18.38
C LYS A 35 10.56 -20.39 18.17
N ARG A 36 9.69 -21.39 18.05
CA ARG A 36 10.12 -22.81 17.98
C ARG A 36 11.09 -23.10 16.83
N ASN A 37 10.91 -22.47 15.68
CA ASN A 37 11.78 -22.56 14.49
C ASN A 37 13.16 -21.91 14.66
N LEU A 38 13.31 -21.03 15.65
CA LEU A 38 14.57 -20.35 16.00
C LEU A 38 15.25 -20.96 17.23
N LEU A 39 14.63 -21.94 17.91
CA LEU A 39 15.24 -22.64 19.05
C LEU A 39 16.52 -23.38 18.66
N GLY A 40 16.59 -23.85 17.42
CA GLY A 40 17.75 -24.54 16.85
C GLY A 40 18.89 -23.63 16.42
N ILE A 41 18.83 -22.32 16.72
CA ILE A 41 19.80 -21.31 16.25
C ILE A 41 20.55 -20.69 17.44
N PRO A 42 21.89 -20.53 17.40
CA PRO A 42 22.65 -19.97 18.53
C PRO A 42 22.31 -18.50 18.76
N LEU A 43 22.69 -17.97 19.93
CA LEU A 43 22.34 -16.60 20.32
C LEU A 43 22.85 -15.54 19.33
N MET A 44 24.13 -15.61 18.94
CA MET A 44 24.72 -14.64 18.01
C MET A 44 24.07 -14.70 16.62
N GLU A 45 23.68 -15.89 16.18
CA GLU A 45 22.98 -16.06 14.91
C GLU A 45 21.54 -15.56 14.98
N ARG A 46 20.84 -15.78 16.11
CA ARG A 46 19.52 -15.18 16.36
C ARG A 46 19.57 -13.66 16.32
N PHE A 47 20.61 -13.05 16.88
CA PHE A 47 20.83 -11.60 16.79
C PHE A 47 20.95 -11.14 15.33
N SER A 48 21.78 -11.82 14.53
CA SER A 48 21.93 -11.52 13.10
C SER A 48 20.61 -11.67 12.33
N ILE A 49 19.84 -12.73 12.61
CA ILE A 49 18.54 -12.98 11.98
C ILE A 49 17.51 -11.93 12.40
N TYR A 50 17.48 -11.54 13.68
CA TYR A 50 16.53 -10.56 14.21
C TYR A 50 16.58 -9.23 13.44
N TYR A 51 17.79 -8.71 13.18
CA TYR A 51 17.97 -7.47 12.41
C TYR A 51 17.85 -7.65 10.89
N ALA A 52 17.81 -8.89 10.40
CA ALA A 52 17.56 -9.18 9.00
C ALA A 52 16.08 -9.08 8.61
N TYR A 53 15.14 -9.10 9.57
CA TYR A 53 13.72 -8.94 9.29
C TYR A 53 13.37 -7.49 8.88
N PHE A 54 12.67 -7.34 7.75
CA PHE A 54 12.15 -6.05 7.31
C PHE A 54 11.22 -5.40 8.35
N THR A 55 10.41 -6.21 9.03
CA THR A 55 9.50 -5.75 10.10
C THR A 55 10.27 -5.16 11.27
N THR A 56 11.38 -5.77 11.69
CA THR A 56 12.27 -5.23 12.71
C THR A 56 12.84 -3.89 12.26
N GLN A 57 13.49 -3.85 11.09
CA GLN A 57 14.12 -2.62 10.58
C GLN A 57 13.13 -1.46 10.42
N SER A 58 11.93 -1.75 9.90
CA SER A 58 10.87 -0.76 9.75
C SER A 58 10.33 -0.25 11.09
N ASN A 59 10.19 -1.10 12.11
CA ASN A 59 9.80 -0.65 13.46
C ASN A 59 10.84 0.31 14.06
N TYR A 60 12.14 0.01 13.93
CA TYR A 60 13.21 0.94 14.34
C TYR A 60 13.16 2.25 13.54
N ALA A 61 12.90 2.19 12.23
CA ALA A 61 12.71 3.39 11.42
C ALA A 61 11.52 4.23 11.91
N VAL A 62 10.45 3.62 12.42
CA VAL A 62 9.31 4.31 13.04
C VAL A 62 9.70 5.00 14.35
N VAL A 63 10.49 4.35 15.21
CA VAL A 63 11.06 5.01 16.41
C VAL A 63 11.81 6.27 16.01
N ILE A 64 12.75 6.14 15.08
CA ILE A 64 13.60 7.25 14.61
C ILE A 64 12.73 8.36 14.03
N TYR A 65 11.74 8.02 13.21
CA TYR A 65 10.79 8.98 12.66
C TYR A 65 10.02 9.72 13.76
N LEU A 66 9.50 9.01 14.77
CA LEU A 66 8.73 9.62 15.87
C LEU A 66 9.62 10.55 16.71
N VAL A 67 10.86 10.14 16.99
CA VAL A 67 11.87 10.98 17.65
C VAL A 67 12.09 12.27 16.86
N VAL A 68 12.41 12.16 15.57
CA VAL A 68 12.61 13.32 14.69
C VAL A 68 11.36 14.20 14.63
N ALA A 69 10.17 13.60 14.51
CA ALA A 69 8.91 14.33 14.44
C ALA A 69 8.62 15.11 15.73
N LEU A 70 8.91 14.55 16.91
CA LEU A 70 8.76 15.21 18.20
C LEU A 70 9.77 16.35 18.38
N PHE A 71 11.04 16.13 18.02
CA PHE A 71 12.08 17.16 18.10
C PHE A 71 11.83 18.31 17.12
N MET A 72 11.48 18.03 15.87
CA MET A 72 11.10 19.07 14.91
C MET A 72 9.93 19.91 15.42
N LYS A 73 8.95 19.25 16.04
CA LYS A 73 7.79 19.93 16.59
C LYS A 73 8.14 20.80 17.80
N LYS A 74 9.03 20.35 18.67
CA LYS A 74 9.43 21.08 19.89
C LYS A 74 10.41 22.22 19.62
N ILE A 75 11.41 21.98 18.76
CA ILE A 75 12.49 22.92 18.47
C ILE A 75 12.06 23.96 17.43
N TYR A 76 11.48 23.49 16.32
CA TYR A 76 11.19 24.36 15.16
C TYR A 76 9.69 24.65 14.98
N ASN A 77 8.81 24.04 15.79
CA ASN A 77 7.35 24.10 15.61
C ASN A 77 6.88 23.66 14.21
N THR A 78 7.71 22.89 13.50
CA THR A 78 7.43 22.38 12.16
C THR A 78 7.03 20.91 12.19
N LYS A 79 6.41 20.44 11.10
CA LYS A 79 6.10 19.02 10.87
C LYS A 79 7.14 18.42 9.92
N PRO A 80 7.43 17.11 9.99
CA PRO A 80 8.22 16.43 8.97
C PRO A 80 7.65 16.64 7.57
N ALA A 81 8.51 16.55 6.56
CA ALA A 81 8.07 16.61 5.18
C ALA A 81 7.05 15.49 4.89
N PHE A 82 5.93 15.82 4.25
CA PHE A 82 4.85 14.87 3.95
C PHE A 82 5.35 13.61 3.24
N GLY A 83 6.38 13.71 2.39
CA GLY A 83 6.97 12.56 1.72
C GLY A 83 7.52 11.51 2.70
N ILE A 84 8.12 11.93 3.82
CA ILE A 84 8.65 11.05 4.85
C ILE A 84 7.50 10.40 5.63
N GLU A 85 6.53 11.21 6.06
CA GLU A 85 5.35 10.71 6.79
C GLU A 85 4.54 9.70 5.95
N LEU A 86 4.38 9.98 4.65
CA LEU A 86 3.75 9.06 3.70
C LEU A 86 4.57 7.77 3.53
N ALA A 87 5.90 7.87 3.38
CA ALA A 87 6.77 6.70 3.26
C ALA A 87 6.67 5.78 4.48
N MET A 88 6.76 6.36 5.68
CA MET A 88 6.64 5.61 6.94
C MET A 88 5.27 4.95 7.06
N THR A 89 4.19 5.67 6.74
CA THR A 89 2.83 5.10 6.76
C THR A 89 2.70 3.93 5.78
N VAL A 90 3.28 4.04 4.58
CA VAL A 90 3.27 2.97 3.58
C VAL A 90 4.07 1.76 4.07
N TYR A 91 5.25 1.95 4.66
CA TYR A 91 6.05 0.84 5.17
C TYR A 91 5.38 0.14 6.35
N ILE A 92 4.76 0.89 7.27
CA ILE A 92 3.96 0.32 8.37
C ILE A 92 2.77 -0.49 7.81
N THR A 93 2.10 0.03 6.78
CA THR A 93 0.96 -0.66 6.15
C THR A 93 1.41 -1.92 5.43
N LEU A 94 2.52 -1.82 4.68
CA LEU A 94 3.10 -2.94 3.95
C LEU A 94 3.55 -4.04 4.92
N THR A 95 4.28 -3.67 5.97
CA THR A 95 4.79 -4.61 6.97
C THR A 95 3.64 -5.31 7.68
N MET A 96 2.61 -4.58 8.12
CA MET A 96 1.40 -5.17 8.67
C MET A 96 0.79 -6.21 7.70
N ILE A 97 0.53 -5.84 6.45
CA ILE A 97 -0.15 -6.72 5.50
C ILE A 97 0.71 -7.92 5.10
N VAL A 98 1.98 -7.70 4.75
CA VAL A 98 2.91 -8.76 4.34
C VAL A 98 3.22 -9.70 5.51
N PHE A 99 3.38 -9.17 6.73
CA PHE A 99 3.60 -9.99 7.91
C PHE A 99 2.39 -10.90 8.18
N TRP A 100 1.17 -10.33 8.25
CA TRP A 100 -0.03 -11.13 8.53
C TRP A 100 -0.35 -12.10 7.41
N PHE A 101 -0.18 -11.70 6.15
CA PHE A 101 -0.36 -12.62 5.03
C PHE A 101 0.70 -13.73 5.03
N GLY A 102 1.96 -13.40 5.28
CA GLY A 102 3.05 -14.37 5.34
C GLY A 102 2.90 -15.37 6.49
N LEU A 103 2.40 -14.90 7.64
CA LEU A 103 2.04 -15.73 8.79
C LEU A 103 0.87 -16.67 8.44
N LEU A 104 -0.22 -16.13 7.88
CA LEU A 104 -1.42 -16.91 7.52
C LEU A 104 -1.18 -17.90 6.38
N ALA A 105 -0.23 -17.61 5.49
CA ALA A 105 0.13 -18.48 4.37
C ALA A 105 1.01 -19.67 4.78
N SER A 106 1.57 -19.70 6.00
CA SER A 106 2.40 -20.80 6.48
C SER A 106 1.86 -21.38 7.79
N ALA A 107 1.20 -22.53 7.69
CA ALA A 107 0.71 -23.27 8.85
C ALA A 107 1.84 -23.63 9.84
N ASN A 108 3.03 -23.92 9.30
CA ASN A 108 4.23 -24.19 10.09
C ASN A 108 4.66 -22.96 10.89
N GLU A 109 4.61 -21.76 10.30
CA GLU A 109 4.96 -20.52 11.00
C GLU A 109 3.99 -20.24 12.16
N ILE A 110 2.67 -20.38 11.96
CA ILE A 110 1.67 -20.15 13.02
C ILE A 110 1.93 -21.04 14.23
N GLY A 111 2.26 -22.31 14.01
CA GLY A 111 2.52 -23.29 15.07
C GLY A 111 3.78 -23.01 15.91
N THR A 112 4.64 -22.09 15.47
CA THR A 112 5.92 -21.79 16.14
C THR A 112 5.81 -20.74 17.24
N TYR A 113 4.72 -19.97 17.28
CA TYR A 113 4.55 -18.86 18.22
C TYR A 113 4.04 -19.35 19.57
N ASN A 114 4.79 -19.06 20.64
CA ASN A 114 4.32 -19.20 22.01
C ASN A 114 3.42 -18.01 22.43
N LYS A 115 2.76 -18.11 23.59
CA LYS A 115 1.82 -17.06 24.07
C LYS A 115 2.46 -15.67 24.14
N ALA A 116 3.70 -15.57 24.62
CA ALA A 116 4.42 -14.31 24.71
C ALA A 116 4.75 -13.72 23.31
N ASN A 117 5.20 -14.57 22.38
CA ASN A 117 5.48 -14.20 20.99
C ASN A 117 4.20 -13.72 20.29
N TRP A 118 3.05 -14.33 20.57
CA TRP A 118 1.75 -13.86 20.06
C TRP A 118 1.39 -12.47 20.56
N ILE A 119 1.57 -12.19 21.86
CA ILE A 119 1.31 -10.87 22.44
C ILE A 119 2.21 -9.82 21.78
N SER A 120 3.53 -10.06 21.73
CA SER A 120 4.48 -9.15 21.07
C SER A 120 4.07 -8.89 19.61
N THR A 121 3.74 -9.96 18.90
CA THR A 121 3.34 -9.90 17.48
C THR A 121 2.11 -9.07 17.25
N ILE A 122 1.03 -9.27 18.02
CA ILE A 122 -0.22 -8.51 17.90
C ILE A 122 0.04 -7.03 18.20
N VAL A 123 0.82 -6.72 19.23
CA VAL A 123 1.10 -5.32 19.56
C VAL A 123 1.92 -4.63 18.47
N LEU A 124 3.06 -5.22 18.07
CA LEU A 124 4.00 -4.62 17.13
C LEU A 124 3.52 -4.63 15.68
N HIS A 125 2.77 -5.64 15.26
CA HIS A 125 2.39 -5.84 13.85
C HIS A 125 0.91 -5.63 13.57
N LEU A 126 0.09 -5.27 14.58
CA LEU A 126 -1.32 -4.94 14.38
C LEU A 126 -1.74 -3.65 15.11
N LEU A 127 -1.60 -3.60 16.44
CA LEU A 127 -2.12 -2.48 17.23
C LEU A 127 -1.37 -1.17 16.95
N ILE A 128 -0.04 -1.18 17.10
CA ILE A 128 0.80 0.01 16.85
C ILE A 128 0.67 0.47 15.39
N PRO A 129 0.80 -0.41 14.37
CA PRO A 129 0.54 -0.05 12.98
C PRO A 129 -0.84 0.58 12.74
N SER A 130 -1.90 0.01 13.32
CA SER A 130 -3.27 0.52 13.16
C SER A 130 -3.43 1.91 13.76
N ILE A 131 -2.84 2.17 14.93
CA ILE A 131 -2.84 3.49 15.57
C ILE A 131 -2.09 4.50 14.69
N MET A 132 -0.91 4.13 14.17
CA MET A 132 -0.10 5.00 13.31
C MET A 132 -0.78 5.32 11.98
N ILE A 133 -1.38 4.32 11.33
CA ILE A 133 -2.16 4.51 10.09
C ILE A 133 -3.38 5.38 10.38
N GLY A 134 -4.11 5.10 11.46
CA GLY A 134 -5.25 5.91 11.91
C GLY A 134 -4.85 7.36 12.16
N TYR A 135 -3.74 7.57 12.86
CA TYR A 135 -3.16 8.88 13.10
C TYR A 135 -2.89 9.62 11.77
N PHE A 136 -2.21 8.99 10.81
CA PHE A 136 -1.95 9.58 9.49
C PHE A 136 -3.24 10.00 8.76
N LEU A 137 -4.25 9.12 8.74
CA LEU A 137 -5.54 9.41 8.10
C LEU A 137 -6.24 10.62 8.73
N VAL A 138 -6.09 10.81 10.05
CA VAL A 138 -6.68 11.96 10.76
C VAL A 138 -5.80 13.22 10.66
N SER A 139 -4.47 13.10 10.57
CA SER A 139 -3.54 14.24 10.51
C SER A 139 -3.34 14.81 9.10
N CYS A 140 -3.48 14.00 8.05
CA CYS A 140 -3.15 14.41 6.67
C CYS A 140 -4.16 15.43 6.10
N GLY A 141 -3.87 15.96 4.92
CA GLY A 141 -4.79 16.82 4.14
C GLY A 141 -4.56 18.31 4.30
N ASP A 142 -3.47 18.72 4.97
CA ASP A 142 -3.10 20.13 5.16
C ASP A 142 -2.58 20.78 3.86
N CYS A 143 -2.00 19.98 2.96
CA CYS A 143 -1.41 20.47 1.71
C CYS A 143 -1.68 19.52 0.53
N TYR A 144 -1.79 20.11 -0.65
CA TYR A 144 -1.95 19.36 -1.90
C TYR A 144 -0.61 18.86 -2.41
N HIS A 145 -0.57 17.59 -2.79
CA HIS A 145 0.59 16.96 -3.40
C HIS A 145 0.27 16.42 -4.80
N SER A 146 0.93 16.98 -5.82
CA SER A 146 0.77 16.53 -7.21
C SER A 146 1.32 15.13 -7.41
N LYS A 147 0.48 14.21 -7.89
CA LYS A 147 0.88 12.83 -8.25
C LYS A 147 2.11 12.78 -9.15
N ARG A 148 2.17 13.65 -10.15
CA ARG A 148 3.29 13.67 -11.11
C ARG A 148 4.60 14.11 -10.46
N LYS A 149 4.56 15.13 -9.59
CA LYS A 149 5.76 15.59 -8.87
C LYS A 149 6.23 14.51 -7.91
N TYR A 150 5.27 13.89 -7.21
CA TYR A 150 5.52 12.75 -6.33
C TYR A 150 6.18 11.58 -7.07
N SER A 151 5.61 11.14 -8.20
CA SER A 151 6.13 10.01 -8.99
C SER A 151 7.54 10.21 -9.54
N LYS A 152 8.00 11.46 -9.73
CA LYS A 152 9.33 11.73 -10.31
C LYS A 152 10.46 11.66 -9.29
N PHE A 153 10.22 12.06 -8.05
CA PHE A 153 11.28 12.24 -7.05
C PHE A 153 11.02 11.43 -5.79
N ALA A 154 9.82 11.55 -5.21
CA ALA A 154 9.50 10.90 -3.94
C ALA A 154 9.23 9.40 -4.11
N LEU A 155 8.54 8.98 -5.19
CA LEU A 155 8.25 7.57 -5.44
C LEU A 155 9.54 6.72 -5.61
N PRO A 156 10.52 7.09 -6.45
CA PRO A 156 11.78 6.34 -6.53
C PRO A 156 12.50 6.26 -5.19
N LEU A 157 12.58 7.38 -4.46
CA LEU A 157 13.24 7.44 -3.15
C LEU A 157 12.58 6.50 -2.13
N THR A 158 11.25 6.44 -2.14
CA THR A 158 10.47 5.56 -1.25
C THR A 158 10.38 4.11 -1.74
N CYS A 159 10.70 3.83 -2.99
CA CYS A 159 10.90 2.45 -3.46
C CYS A 159 12.34 1.96 -3.26
N PHE A 160 13.30 2.87 -3.09
CA PHE A 160 14.71 2.52 -2.96
C PHE A 160 14.99 1.69 -1.71
N TYR A 161 14.38 2.03 -0.56
CA TYR A 161 14.60 1.28 0.67
C TYR A 161 14.17 -0.20 0.60
N PRO A 162 12.92 -0.57 0.22
CA PRO A 162 12.55 -1.98 0.08
C PRO A 162 13.35 -2.71 -1.01
N PHE A 163 13.79 -2.00 -2.06
CA PHE A 163 14.68 -2.56 -3.06
C PHE A 163 16.08 -2.85 -2.50
N ALA A 164 16.68 -1.92 -1.76
CA ALA A 164 17.96 -2.10 -1.09
C ALA A 164 17.89 -3.22 -0.04
N TYR A 165 16.78 -3.32 0.69
CA TYR A 165 16.50 -4.43 1.60
C TYR A 165 16.49 -5.77 0.87
N LEU A 166 15.83 -5.85 -0.29
CA LEU A 166 15.80 -7.08 -1.08
C LEU A 166 17.22 -7.50 -1.48
N ILE A 167 18.04 -6.58 -1.97
CA ILE A 167 19.45 -6.88 -2.31
C ILE A 167 20.19 -7.41 -1.07
N PHE A 168 20.08 -6.69 0.05
CA PHE A 168 20.72 -7.09 1.30
C PHE A 168 20.30 -8.49 1.75
N VAL A 169 19.00 -8.79 1.79
CA VAL A 169 18.50 -10.07 2.30
C VAL A 169 18.84 -11.23 1.38
N MET A 170 18.89 -11.01 0.05
CA MET A 170 19.30 -12.04 -0.90
C MET A 170 20.78 -12.35 -0.78
N ILE A 171 21.66 -11.34 -0.74
CA ILE A 171 23.10 -11.53 -0.55
C ILE A 171 23.38 -12.23 0.78
N ARG A 172 22.74 -11.77 1.87
CA ARG A 172 22.88 -12.40 3.19
C ARG A 172 22.42 -13.86 3.16
N GLY A 173 21.29 -14.13 2.50
CA GLY A 173 20.72 -15.47 2.41
C GLY A 173 21.66 -16.45 1.70
N GLU A 174 22.24 -16.05 0.57
CA GLU A 174 23.21 -16.85 -0.19
C GLU A 174 24.45 -17.19 0.67
N ILE A 175 25.08 -16.17 1.26
CA ILE A 175 26.27 -16.35 2.12
C ILE A 175 25.97 -17.33 3.27
N ARG A 176 24.78 -17.25 3.87
CA ARG A 176 24.39 -18.14 4.97
C ARG A 176 24.02 -19.53 4.48
N PHE A 177 23.47 -19.67 3.28
CA PHE A 177 23.21 -20.98 2.68
C PHE A 177 24.52 -21.73 2.44
N ASP A 178 25.55 -21.03 1.94
CA ASP A 178 26.88 -21.62 1.73
C ASP A 178 27.54 -22.06 3.05
N ILE A 179 27.46 -21.23 4.10
CA ILE A 179 28.05 -21.53 5.42
C ILE A 179 27.27 -22.62 6.15
N PHE A 180 25.94 -22.52 6.18
CA PHE A 180 25.04 -23.39 6.94
C PHE A 180 24.28 -24.34 6.01
N SER A 181 24.98 -24.92 5.05
CA SER A 181 24.43 -25.78 4.01
C SER A 181 23.80 -27.06 4.57
N PRO A 182 23.02 -27.81 3.75
CA PRO A 182 22.53 -29.13 4.13
C PRO A 182 23.64 -30.12 4.54
N ASP A 183 24.82 -30.02 3.91
CA ASP A 183 25.97 -30.86 4.24
C ASP A 183 26.54 -30.50 5.61
N PHE A 184 26.65 -29.20 5.89
CA PHE A 184 27.04 -28.71 7.21
C PHE A 184 26.06 -29.17 8.29
N TYR A 185 24.74 -29.06 8.02
CA TYR A 185 23.70 -29.55 8.91
C TYR A 185 23.89 -31.04 9.22
N ASN A 186 24.05 -31.88 8.19
CA ASN A 186 24.23 -33.31 8.37
C ASN A 186 25.51 -33.62 9.16
N TYR A 187 26.61 -32.92 8.89
CA TYR A 187 27.87 -33.07 9.61
C TYR A 187 27.72 -32.79 11.11
N ILE A 188 27.18 -31.63 11.49
CA ILE A 188 27.12 -31.23 12.91
C ILE A 188 26.11 -32.07 13.70
N TYR A 189 24.97 -32.44 13.12
CA TYR A 189 23.92 -33.16 13.85
C TYR A 189 24.07 -34.68 13.82
N SER A 190 24.82 -35.22 12.85
CA SER A 190 25.19 -36.65 12.85
C SER A 190 26.42 -36.94 13.73
N ASN A 191 27.24 -35.92 14.03
CA ASN A 191 28.38 -36.04 14.95
C ASN A 191 28.26 -35.06 16.15
N PRO A 192 27.59 -35.48 17.24
CA PRO A 192 27.43 -34.66 18.45
C PRO A 192 28.76 -34.28 19.13
N ASN A 193 29.84 -35.00 18.84
CA ASN A 193 31.18 -34.76 19.37
C ASN A 193 32.05 -33.94 18.43
N SER A 194 31.50 -33.36 17.36
CA SER A 194 32.28 -32.53 16.45
C SER A 194 32.88 -31.32 17.16
N ASP A 195 34.09 -30.93 16.74
CA ASP A 195 34.81 -29.76 17.25
C ASP A 195 34.00 -28.46 17.11
N PHE A 196 33.00 -28.45 16.24
CA PHE A 196 32.11 -27.33 16.05
C PHE A 196 31.22 -27.09 17.28
N TRP A 197 30.68 -28.13 17.92
CA TRP A 197 29.90 -28.01 19.16
C TRP A 197 30.77 -27.62 20.36
N THR A 198 32.04 -28.03 20.37
CA THR A 198 32.94 -27.75 21.50
C THR A 198 33.59 -26.37 21.39
N ASN A 199 33.93 -25.92 20.19
CA ASN A 199 34.70 -24.69 19.98
C ASN A 199 33.86 -23.51 19.47
N VAL A 200 32.80 -23.74 18.69
CA VAL A 200 32.01 -22.67 18.05
C VAL A 200 30.64 -22.51 18.69
N TRP A 201 29.86 -23.59 18.80
CA TRP A 201 28.50 -23.62 19.38
C TRP A 201 28.48 -24.26 20.77
N ASN A 202 29.32 -23.73 21.68
CA ASN A 202 29.49 -24.22 23.05
C ASN A 202 28.66 -23.45 24.08
N SER A 203 28.55 -23.94 25.32
CA SER A 203 27.67 -23.40 26.38
C SER A 203 27.81 -21.88 26.58
N THR A 204 29.01 -21.35 26.41
CA THR A 204 29.33 -19.93 26.50
C THR A 204 28.76 -19.08 25.36
N SER A 205 28.46 -19.67 24.20
CA SER A 205 27.83 -19.02 23.04
C SER A 205 26.29 -18.98 23.08
N GLY A 206 25.67 -19.42 24.18
CA GLY A 206 24.20 -19.36 24.38
C GLY A 206 23.45 -20.54 23.74
N VAL A 207 23.90 -21.76 24.05
CA VAL A 207 23.66 -23.04 23.37
C VAL A 207 22.22 -23.41 23.04
N ILE A 208 22.12 -24.00 21.85
CA ILE A 208 21.09 -24.92 21.38
C ILE A 208 21.46 -26.32 21.86
N LYS A 209 20.53 -27.06 22.48
CA LYS A 209 20.80 -28.49 22.74
C LYS A 209 21.02 -29.21 21.41
N ASN A 210 22.01 -30.09 21.31
CA ASN A 210 22.34 -30.86 20.09
C ASN A 210 21.16 -31.66 19.49
N ASN A 211 20.05 -31.82 20.22
CA ASN A 211 18.82 -32.44 19.77
C ASN A 211 17.78 -31.46 19.17
N VAL A 212 18.09 -30.16 19.12
CA VAL A 212 17.24 -29.12 18.56
C VAL A 212 17.89 -28.62 17.27
N HIS A 213 17.15 -28.74 16.18
CA HIS A 213 17.65 -28.50 14.84
C HIS A 213 17.27 -27.13 14.31
N PHE A 214 18.19 -26.46 13.59
CA PHE A 214 17.84 -25.24 12.87
C PHE A 214 16.99 -25.54 11.64
N THR A 215 16.28 -24.51 11.17
CA THR A 215 15.38 -24.57 10.01
C THR A 215 15.89 -23.70 8.87
N SER A 216 15.16 -23.65 7.75
CA SER A 216 15.46 -22.73 6.64
C SER A 216 15.49 -21.24 7.03
N GLN A 217 14.95 -20.86 8.20
CA GLN A 217 15.09 -19.51 8.76
C GLN A 217 16.53 -19.14 9.11
N MET A 218 17.43 -20.12 9.17
CA MET A 218 18.87 -19.87 9.27
C MET A 218 19.37 -19.01 8.11
N TRP A 219 18.80 -19.14 6.91
CA TRP A 219 19.29 -18.44 5.72
C TRP A 219 18.46 -17.19 5.43
N TYR A 220 17.14 -17.35 5.28
CA TYR A 220 16.23 -16.28 4.89
C TYR A 220 15.22 -15.97 5.99
N PRO A 221 14.93 -14.69 6.27
CA PRO A 221 13.94 -14.31 7.27
C PRO A 221 12.50 -14.66 6.86
N TYR A 222 12.23 -14.74 5.55
CA TYR A 222 10.90 -15.05 5.02
C TYR A 222 10.95 -16.26 4.09
N TRP A 223 9.99 -17.17 4.24
CA TRP A 223 9.94 -18.43 3.48
C TRP A 223 9.89 -18.20 1.96
N PHE A 224 9.20 -17.17 1.48
CA PHE A 224 9.07 -16.85 0.05
C PHE A 224 10.34 -16.24 -0.57
N LEU A 225 11.38 -15.98 0.23
CA LEU A 225 12.69 -15.54 -0.25
C LEU A 225 13.65 -16.70 -0.49
N ASN A 226 13.34 -17.90 0.03
CA ASN A 226 14.18 -19.05 -0.15
C ASN A 226 14.04 -19.60 -1.58
N ILE A 227 15.13 -19.53 -2.35
CA ILE A 227 15.20 -20.00 -3.73
C ILE A 227 15.93 -21.34 -3.88
N HIS A 228 16.43 -21.93 -2.79
CA HIS A 228 17.17 -23.17 -2.86
C HIS A 228 16.27 -24.37 -2.61
N ASN A 229 16.52 -25.46 -3.34
CA ASN A 229 16.06 -26.78 -2.96
C ASN A 229 17.02 -27.36 -1.91
N TYR A 230 16.49 -27.86 -0.80
CA TYR A 230 17.29 -28.37 0.29
C TYR A 230 16.59 -29.52 1.03
N THR A 231 17.39 -30.35 1.69
CA THR A 231 16.94 -31.37 2.64
C THR A 231 17.84 -31.35 3.85
N LEU A 232 17.32 -30.91 4.99
CA LEU A 232 17.99 -30.97 6.28
C LEU A 232 17.75 -32.36 6.88
N SER A 233 18.77 -33.20 6.82
CA SER A 233 18.74 -34.56 7.38
C SER A 233 19.96 -34.84 8.22
N ALA A 234 19.80 -35.65 9.27
CA ALA A 234 20.89 -36.12 10.11
C ALA A 234 20.60 -37.55 10.56
N ASN A 235 21.64 -38.40 10.57
CA ASN A 235 21.53 -39.84 10.88
C ASN A 235 20.43 -40.55 10.06
N GLY A 236 20.27 -40.20 8.78
CA GLY A 236 19.25 -40.78 7.89
C GLY A 236 17.81 -40.32 8.14
N LYS A 237 17.56 -39.44 9.12
CA LYS A 237 16.24 -38.85 9.39
C LYS A 237 16.13 -37.46 8.79
N ILE A 238 15.07 -37.22 8.03
CA ILE A 238 14.73 -35.89 7.48
C ILE A 238 13.99 -35.07 8.54
N TYR A 239 14.45 -33.85 8.77
CA TYR A 239 13.85 -32.91 9.72
C TYR A 239 13.11 -31.77 9.02
N GLU A 240 13.62 -31.29 7.89
CA GLU A 240 12.96 -30.30 7.04
C GLU A 240 13.41 -30.49 5.58
N SER A 241 12.50 -30.35 4.63
CA SER A 241 12.82 -30.41 3.21
C SER A 241 11.80 -29.59 2.43
N ASN A 242 12.23 -29.03 1.30
CA ASN A 242 11.35 -28.45 0.30
C ASN A 242 11.51 -29.11 -1.08
N MET A 243 12.11 -30.31 -1.14
CA MET A 243 12.36 -31.03 -2.40
C MET A 243 11.08 -31.37 -3.17
N ASP A 244 9.93 -31.42 -2.50
CA ASP A 244 8.62 -31.59 -3.13
C ASP A 244 8.22 -30.38 -4.02
N THR A 245 8.92 -29.26 -3.86
CA THR A 245 8.73 -28.03 -4.64
C THR A 245 9.75 -27.99 -5.77
N SER A 246 9.29 -27.86 -7.01
CA SER A 246 10.19 -27.70 -8.15
C SER A 246 10.94 -26.36 -8.07
N MET A 247 12.18 -26.32 -8.54
CA MET A 247 12.96 -25.08 -8.62
C MET A 247 12.21 -23.99 -9.41
N THR A 248 11.50 -24.37 -10.47
CA THR A 248 10.64 -23.47 -11.24
C THR A 248 9.55 -22.85 -10.38
N LEU A 249 8.92 -23.62 -9.49
CA LEU A 249 7.88 -23.13 -8.59
C LEU A 249 8.45 -22.21 -7.50
N LEU A 250 9.65 -22.49 -6.98
CA LEU A 250 10.34 -21.60 -6.03
C LEU A 250 10.65 -20.24 -6.68
N VAL A 251 11.31 -20.26 -7.85
CA VAL A 251 11.65 -19.03 -8.59
C VAL A 251 10.39 -18.27 -8.99
N PHE A 252 9.34 -18.96 -9.45
CA PHE A 252 8.06 -18.34 -9.75
C PHE A 252 7.44 -17.68 -8.51
N THR A 253 7.45 -18.36 -7.36
CA THR A 253 6.93 -17.83 -6.10
C THR A 253 7.69 -16.58 -5.67
N PHE A 254 9.02 -16.59 -5.77
CA PHE A 254 9.87 -15.42 -5.50
C PHE A 254 9.53 -14.24 -6.42
N ILE A 255 9.43 -14.47 -7.74
CA ILE A 255 9.07 -13.43 -8.72
C ILE A 255 7.67 -12.86 -8.42
N MET A 256 6.70 -13.73 -8.13
CA MET A 256 5.34 -13.29 -7.80
C MET A 256 5.28 -12.52 -6.49
N ALA A 257 6.06 -12.91 -5.48
CA ALA A 257 6.21 -12.16 -4.23
C ALA A 257 6.81 -10.77 -4.49
N PHE A 258 7.87 -10.69 -5.31
CA PHE A 258 8.49 -9.42 -5.70
C PHE A 258 7.50 -8.48 -6.43
N ILE A 259 6.77 -8.99 -7.42
CA ILE A 259 5.75 -8.23 -8.15
C ILE A 259 4.62 -7.80 -7.21
N GLY A 260 4.15 -8.71 -6.36
CA GLY A 260 3.09 -8.45 -5.39
C GLY A 260 3.46 -7.34 -4.40
N ILE A 261 4.62 -7.45 -3.75
CA ILE A 261 5.12 -6.45 -2.79
C ILE A 261 5.35 -5.11 -3.47
N THR A 262 5.97 -5.08 -4.66
CA THR A 262 6.19 -3.85 -5.43
C THR A 262 4.86 -3.17 -5.78
N THR A 263 3.88 -3.95 -6.22
CA THR A 263 2.54 -3.45 -6.55
C THR A 263 1.83 -2.90 -5.32
N LEU A 264 1.97 -3.54 -4.16
CA LEU A 264 1.42 -3.06 -2.88
C LEU A 264 2.06 -1.73 -2.46
N VAL A 265 3.39 -1.63 -2.50
CA VAL A 265 4.11 -0.37 -2.19
C VAL A 265 3.60 0.78 -3.05
N ILE A 266 3.56 0.60 -4.37
CA ILE A 266 3.11 1.64 -5.30
C ILE A 266 1.64 1.98 -5.08
N SER A 267 0.79 0.96 -4.93
CA SER A 267 -0.65 1.11 -4.67
C SER A 267 -0.92 1.89 -3.39
N PHE A 268 -0.26 1.56 -2.27
CA PHE A 268 -0.44 2.26 -1.00
C PHE A 268 0.05 3.70 -1.06
N GLN A 269 1.19 3.98 -1.70
CA GLN A 269 1.65 5.36 -1.89
C GLN A 269 0.59 6.21 -2.60
N PHE A 270 0.04 5.72 -3.71
CA PHE A 270 -1.00 6.46 -4.43
C PHE A 270 -2.34 6.50 -3.69
N PHE A 271 -2.68 5.45 -2.94
CA PHE A 271 -3.89 5.41 -2.12
C PHE A 271 -3.84 6.50 -1.04
N TYR A 272 -2.79 6.54 -0.23
CA TYR A 272 -2.63 7.55 0.83
C TYR A 272 -2.44 8.96 0.28
N LEU A 273 -1.73 9.12 -0.86
CA LEU A 273 -1.64 10.40 -1.56
C LEU A 273 -3.00 10.89 -2.06
N ASN A 274 -3.84 10.00 -2.58
CA ASN A 274 -5.22 10.32 -2.98
C ASN A 274 -6.06 10.71 -1.77
N PHE A 275 -5.96 9.94 -0.69
CA PHE A 275 -6.68 10.21 0.54
C PHE A 275 -6.33 11.61 1.10
N ASN A 276 -5.03 11.94 1.14
CA ASN A 276 -4.54 13.26 1.51
C ASN A 276 -5.16 14.36 0.62
N ASN A 277 -5.06 14.20 -0.71
CA ASN A 277 -5.55 15.20 -1.64
C ASN A 277 -7.07 15.37 -1.61
N ASP A 278 -7.82 14.28 -1.46
CA ASP A 278 -9.28 14.32 -1.34
C ASP A 278 -9.71 15.00 -0.04
N LYS A 279 -8.96 14.81 1.05
CA LYS A 279 -9.17 15.53 2.30
C LYS A 279 -8.81 17.01 2.17
N PHE A 280 -7.69 17.32 1.51
CA PHE A 280 -7.32 18.70 1.19
C PHE A 280 -8.45 19.41 0.44
N TYR A 281 -8.99 18.80 -0.62
CA TYR A 281 -10.08 19.39 -1.41
C TYR A 281 -11.40 19.56 -0.66
N LYS A 282 -11.65 18.77 0.39
CA LYS A 282 -12.84 18.96 1.22
C LYS A 282 -12.72 20.19 2.11
N TRP A 283 -11.54 20.43 2.66
CA TRP A 283 -11.33 21.43 3.72
C TRP A 283 -10.66 22.72 3.26
N HIS A 284 -10.18 22.77 2.02
CA HIS A 284 -9.49 23.94 1.49
C HIS A 284 -10.20 24.54 0.28
N ASP A 285 -10.02 25.85 0.13
CA ASP A 285 -10.41 26.60 -1.04
C ASP A 285 -9.40 26.43 -2.19
N ILE A 286 -9.58 27.23 -3.23
CA ILE A 286 -8.74 27.21 -4.42
C ILE A 286 -7.29 27.64 -4.13
N ASN A 287 -7.13 28.55 -3.17
CA ASN A 287 -5.87 29.16 -2.75
C ASN A 287 -5.17 28.34 -1.65
N GLY A 288 -5.77 27.23 -1.20
CA GLY A 288 -5.24 26.43 -0.10
C GLY A 288 -5.52 27.02 1.28
N LYS A 289 -6.47 27.96 1.40
CA LYS A 289 -6.97 28.44 2.69
C LYS A 289 -8.05 27.49 3.21
N LEU A 290 -8.13 27.34 4.53
CA LEU A 290 -9.17 26.55 5.18
C LEU A 290 -10.54 27.20 4.97
N ILE A 291 -11.54 26.40 4.61
CA ILE A 291 -12.92 26.87 4.46
C ILE A 291 -13.65 26.83 5.79
N THR A 292 -14.69 27.66 5.93
CA THR A 292 -15.58 27.63 7.08
C THR A 292 -16.39 26.33 7.10
N LYS A 293 -16.87 25.95 8.29
CA LYS A 293 -17.74 24.76 8.44
C LYS A 293 -19.02 24.90 7.62
N GLU A 294 -19.59 26.09 7.56
CA GLU A 294 -20.79 26.41 6.77
C GLU A 294 -20.55 26.19 5.28
N GLU A 295 -19.41 26.68 4.75
CA GLU A 295 -19.06 26.47 3.35
C GLU A 295 -18.84 24.98 3.05
N HIS A 296 -18.13 24.26 3.94
CA HIS A 296 -17.96 22.81 3.83
C HIS A 296 -19.30 22.07 3.76
N ASP A 297 -20.23 22.41 4.65
CA ASP A 297 -21.54 21.76 4.75
C ASP A 297 -22.42 22.10 3.52
N TYR A 298 -22.35 23.34 3.04
CA TYR A 298 -22.96 23.75 1.77
C TYR A 298 -22.41 22.95 0.59
N ARG A 299 -21.08 22.83 0.45
CA ARG A 299 -20.44 22.03 -0.61
C ARG A 299 -20.89 20.57 -0.55
N ASN A 300 -20.96 19.99 0.65
CA ASN A 300 -21.46 18.62 0.83
C ASN A 300 -22.93 18.46 0.46
N LYS A 301 -23.79 19.42 0.83
CA LYS A 301 -25.21 19.43 0.44
C LYS A 301 -25.37 19.52 -1.07
N ASN A 302 -24.65 20.43 -1.73
CA ASN A 302 -24.69 20.60 -3.18
C ASN A 302 -24.19 19.33 -3.92
N ARG A 303 -23.12 18.70 -3.42
CA ARG A 303 -22.63 17.42 -3.96
C ARG A 303 -23.67 16.31 -3.83
N LYS A 304 -24.30 16.15 -2.66
CA LYS A 304 -25.39 15.17 -2.44
C LYS A 304 -26.58 15.46 -3.36
N PHE A 305 -26.97 16.73 -3.49
CA PHE A 305 -28.05 17.15 -4.39
C PHE A 305 -27.76 16.80 -5.85
N ASN A 306 -26.56 17.10 -6.36
CA ASN A 306 -26.17 16.76 -7.72
C ASN A 306 -26.15 15.25 -7.98
N GLN A 307 -25.72 14.45 -7.00
CA GLN A 307 -25.79 12.98 -7.09
C GLN A 307 -27.24 12.48 -7.15
N ILE A 308 -28.14 13.04 -6.34
CA ILE A 308 -29.56 12.70 -6.34
C ILE A 308 -30.21 13.12 -7.66
N LYS A 309 -29.93 14.35 -8.13
CA LYS A 309 -30.41 14.87 -9.42
C LYS A 309 -30.00 13.93 -10.57
N PHE A 310 -28.73 13.54 -10.64
CA PHE A 310 -28.25 12.60 -11.64
C PHE A 310 -28.95 11.23 -11.57
N LYS A 311 -29.12 10.66 -10.36
CA LYS A 311 -29.87 9.40 -10.16
C LYS A 311 -31.33 9.53 -10.63
N ASN A 312 -31.96 10.67 -10.35
CA ASN A 312 -33.35 10.93 -10.73
C ASN A 312 -33.50 11.13 -12.24
N GLU A 313 -32.57 11.85 -12.89
CA GLU A 313 -32.51 11.98 -14.35
C GLU A 313 -32.36 10.61 -15.02
N PHE A 314 -31.45 9.78 -14.51
CA PHE A 314 -31.27 8.41 -15.02
C PHE A 314 -32.54 7.56 -14.85
N LYS A 315 -33.21 7.64 -13.70
CA LYS A 315 -34.51 6.97 -13.47
C LYS A 315 -35.58 7.48 -14.44
N LYS A 316 -35.70 8.80 -14.63
CA LYS A 316 -36.63 9.42 -15.58
C LYS A 316 -36.38 8.94 -17.00
N GLU A 317 -35.12 8.85 -17.43
CA GLU A 317 -34.76 8.32 -18.75
C GLU A 317 -35.21 6.86 -18.92
N LYS A 318 -35.01 6.02 -17.89
CA LYS A 318 -35.45 4.61 -17.89
C LYS A 318 -36.98 4.49 -17.96
N ILE A 319 -37.70 5.31 -17.20
CA ILE A 319 -39.17 5.35 -17.22
C ILE A 319 -39.68 5.82 -18.59
N HIS A 320 -39.10 6.88 -19.14
CA HIS A 320 -39.50 7.42 -20.44
C HIS A 320 -39.26 6.41 -21.57
N LYS A 321 -38.16 5.65 -21.54
CA LYS A 321 -37.91 4.54 -22.48
C LYS A 321 -38.97 3.43 -22.34
N LYS A 322 -39.31 3.02 -21.12
CA LYS A 322 -40.38 2.03 -20.87
C LYS A 322 -41.75 2.54 -21.34
N SER A 323 -42.07 3.80 -21.08
CA SER A 323 -43.34 4.41 -21.48
C SER A 323 -43.46 4.50 -23.00
N LYS A 324 -42.42 4.99 -23.69
CA LYS A 324 -42.35 5.01 -25.17
C LYS A 324 -42.58 3.63 -25.78
N PHE A 325 -42.01 2.58 -25.19
CA PHE A 325 -42.24 1.21 -25.65
C PHE A 325 -43.66 0.72 -25.37
N LYS A 326 -44.24 1.03 -24.20
CA LYS A 326 -45.65 0.69 -23.88
C LYS A 326 -46.63 1.38 -24.82
N VAL A 327 -46.46 2.68 -25.07
CA VAL A 327 -47.29 3.44 -26.02
C VAL A 327 -47.18 2.83 -27.41
N PHE A 328 -45.95 2.53 -27.86
CA PHE A 328 -45.74 1.83 -29.13
C PHE A 328 -46.44 0.47 -29.18
N LYS A 329 -46.38 -0.34 -28.10
CA LYS A 329 -47.07 -1.63 -28.03
C LYS A 329 -48.59 -1.48 -28.15
N LYS A 330 -49.18 -0.47 -27.51
CA LYS A 330 -50.61 -0.16 -27.62
C LYS A 330 -50.99 0.28 -29.03
N THR A 331 -50.18 1.13 -29.69
CA THR A 331 -50.49 1.60 -31.06
C THR A 331 -50.52 0.47 -32.09
N ILE A 332 -49.81 -0.63 -31.85
CA ILE A 332 -49.80 -1.78 -32.75
C ILE A 332 -50.77 -2.88 -32.33
N GLU A 333 -51.44 -2.78 -31.18
CA GLU A 333 -52.22 -3.87 -30.56
C GLU A 333 -53.40 -4.34 -31.41
N ASN A 334 -54.03 -3.43 -32.15
CA ASN A 334 -55.19 -3.72 -33.00
C ASN A 334 -54.82 -4.02 -34.47
N LEU A 335 -53.54 -4.00 -34.82
CA LEU A 335 -53.10 -4.30 -36.19
C LEU A 335 -53.15 -5.82 -36.48
N PRO A 336 -53.42 -6.22 -37.74
CA PRO A 336 -53.18 -7.58 -38.23
C PRO A 336 -51.76 -8.05 -37.94
N LYS A 337 -51.56 -9.37 -37.76
CA LYS A 337 -50.29 -9.98 -37.34
C LYS A 337 -49.10 -9.56 -38.21
N ASP A 338 -49.29 -9.51 -39.53
CA ASP A 338 -48.23 -9.16 -40.48
C ASP A 338 -47.81 -7.69 -40.37
N LEU A 339 -48.79 -6.79 -40.19
CA LEU A 339 -48.54 -5.37 -39.97
C LEU A 339 -47.89 -5.09 -38.61
N LYS A 340 -48.25 -5.84 -37.55
CA LYS A 340 -47.57 -5.79 -36.24
C LYS A 340 -46.09 -6.10 -36.35
N ILE A 341 -45.76 -7.17 -37.08
CA ILE A 341 -44.37 -7.60 -37.28
C ILE A 341 -43.58 -6.53 -38.04
N LEU A 342 -44.20 -5.92 -39.07
CA LEU A 342 -43.59 -4.85 -39.85
C LEU A 342 -43.29 -3.61 -38.98
N GLU A 343 -44.26 -3.15 -38.19
CA GLU A 343 -44.08 -1.99 -37.30
C GLU A 343 -43.07 -2.27 -36.17
N LEU A 344 -43.05 -3.48 -35.61
CA LEU A 344 -42.01 -3.90 -34.65
C LEU A 344 -40.61 -3.85 -35.27
N LYS A 345 -40.45 -4.32 -36.51
CA LYS A 345 -39.18 -4.22 -37.25
C LYS A 345 -38.78 -2.76 -37.46
N LYS A 346 -39.71 -1.88 -37.88
CA LYS A 346 -39.45 -0.44 -38.05
C LYS A 346 -39.02 0.22 -36.74
N TRP A 347 -39.71 -0.07 -35.63
CA TRP A 347 -39.36 0.49 -34.32
C TRP A 347 -37.98 0.04 -33.85
N ARG A 348 -37.65 -1.25 -33.99
CA ARG A 348 -36.30 -1.77 -33.68
C ARG A 348 -35.23 -1.09 -34.53
N LYS A 349 -35.46 -0.95 -35.84
CA LYS A 349 -34.54 -0.26 -36.76
C LYS A 349 -34.34 1.21 -36.36
N LYS A 350 -35.41 1.91 -35.99
CA LYS A 350 -35.34 3.29 -35.48
C LYS A 350 -34.52 3.39 -34.19
N LYS A 351 -34.71 2.47 -33.25
CA LYS A 351 -33.96 2.44 -31.98
C LYS A 351 -32.48 2.11 -32.19
N ASP A 352 -32.18 1.14 -33.06
CA ASP A 352 -30.80 0.83 -33.44
C ASP A 352 -30.13 2.03 -34.11
N LEU A 353 -30.84 2.75 -34.97
CA LEU A 353 -30.35 3.99 -35.59
C LEU A 353 -30.08 5.10 -34.56
N GLU A 354 -31.02 5.37 -33.65
CA GLU A 354 -30.82 6.32 -32.54
C GLU A 354 -29.57 5.97 -31.71
N GLU A 355 -29.37 4.69 -31.41
CA GLU A 355 -28.21 4.25 -30.64
C GLU A 355 -26.91 4.33 -31.44
N LYS A 356 -26.93 4.02 -32.74
CA LYS A 356 -25.79 4.22 -33.65
C LYS A 356 -25.41 5.70 -33.75
N ILE A 357 -26.38 6.62 -33.89
CA ILE A 357 -26.14 8.06 -33.88
C ILE A 357 -25.53 8.50 -32.55
N ARG A 358 -26.06 8.01 -31.42
CA ARG A 358 -25.48 8.31 -30.09
C ARG A 358 -24.05 7.82 -29.97
N ARG A 359 -23.75 6.60 -30.43
CA ARG A 359 -22.39 6.03 -30.44
C ARG A 359 -21.47 6.84 -31.36
N ALA A 360 -21.93 7.25 -32.54
CA ALA A 360 -21.19 8.10 -33.46
C ALA A 360 -20.88 9.46 -32.83
N TYR A 361 -21.85 10.11 -32.19
CA TYR A 361 -21.66 11.35 -31.44
C TYR A 361 -20.63 11.21 -30.31
N LEU A 362 -20.69 10.12 -29.54
CA LEU A 362 -19.68 9.84 -28.50
C LEU A 362 -18.28 9.62 -29.09
N LYS A 363 -18.18 8.88 -30.20
CA LYS A 363 -16.92 8.71 -30.94
C LYS A 363 -16.37 10.04 -31.44
N GLN A 364 -17.23 10.88 -32.03
CA GLN A 364 -16.86 12.22 -32.51
C GLN A 364 -16.34 13.09 -31.37
N ASN A 365 -16.99 13.07 -30.20
CA ASN A 365 -16.52 13.78 -29.01
C ASN A 365 -15.14 13.28 -28.54
N VAL A 366 -14.86 11.98 -28.63
CA VAL A 366 -13.53 11.43 -28.33
C VAL A 366 -12.50 11.91 -29.34
N ILE A 367 -12.83 11.92 -30.63
CA ILE A 367 -11.97 12.43 -31.70
C ILE A 367 -11.67 13.91 -31.46
N ASN A 368 -12.69 14.75 -31.28
CA ASN A 368 -12.55 16.18 -31.02
C ASN A 368 -11.66 16.45 -29.79
N ARG A 369 -11.79 15.64 -28.72
CA ARG A 369 -10.90 15.74 -27.55
C ARG A 369 -9.45 15.38 -27.88
N LYS A 370 -9.21 14.37 -28.71
CA LYS A 370 -7.86 14.00 -29.17
C LYS A 370 -7.26 15.09 -30.06
N THR A 371 -8.04 15.61 -31.02
CA THR A 371 -7.63 16.71 -31.90
C THR A 371 -7.23 17.94 -31.10
N ARG A 372 -8.10 18.39 -30.17
CA ARG A 372 -7.80 19.51 -29.28
C ARG A 372 -6.54 19.30 -28.43
N LYS A 373 -6.30 18.08 -27.94
CA LYS A 373 -5.05 17.75 -27.22
C LYS A 373 -3.83 17.83 -28.13
N SER A 374 -3.95 17.42 -29.39
CA SER A 374 -2.88 17.52 -30.39
C SER A 374 -2.57 18.98 -30.73
N GLU A 375 -3.60 19.80 -30.95
CA GLU A 375 -3.48 21.25 -31.17
C GLU A 375 -2.77 21.94 -30.00
N ILE A 376 -3.18 21.66 -28.76
CA ILE A 376 -2.50 22.20 -27.57
C ILE A 376 -1.02 21.78 -27.54
N LYS A 377 -0.69 20.53 -27.89
CA LYS A 377 0.70 20.08 -27.95
C LYS A 377 1.50 20.81 -29.03
N ARG A 378 0.92 21.03 -30.21
CA ARG A 378 1.54 21.79 -31.30
C ARG A 378 1.78 23.24 -30.90
N LEU A 379 0.78 23.89 -30.28
CA LEU A 379 0.91 25.24 -29.73
C LEU A 379 2.02 25.32 -28.67
N ILE A 380 2.10 24.36 -27.75
CA ILE A 380 3.20 24.34 -26.77
C ILE A 380 4.56 24.13 -27.46
N ALA A 381 4.62 23.35 -28.54
CA ALA A 381 5.87 23.12 -29.27
C ALA A 381 6.31 24.35 -30.07
N SER A 382 5.38 25.20 -30.54
CA SER A 382 5.71 26.43 -31.25
C SER A 382 6.23 27.55 -30.35
N VAL A 383 6.08 27.44 -29.02
CA VAL A 383 6.66 28.40 -28.07
C VAL A 383 8.13 28.06 -27.76
N ASN A 384 8.90 29.09 -27.42
CA ASN A 384 10.28 28.99 -26.93
C ASN A 384 10.41 27.95 -25.79
N TYR A 385 11.48 27.15 -25.86
CA TYR A 385 11.76 26.04 -24.94
C TYR A 385 11.66 26.43 -23.45
N LYS A 386 12.19 27.61 -23.08
CA LYS A 386 12.17 28.11 -21.69
C LYS A 386 10.74 28.30 -21.17
N ASP A 387 9.83 28.80 -22.00
CA ASP A 387 8.44 29.08 -21.62
C ASP A 387 7.54 27.85 -21.67
N ARG A 388 7.94 26.80 -22.40
CA ARG A 388 7.16 25.54 -22.50
C ARG A 388 6.89 24.94 -21.12
N PHE A 389 7.82 25.10 -20.18
CA PHE A 389 7.64 24.61 -18.81
C PHE A 389 6.51 25.37 -18.10
N ILE A 390 6.54 26.70 -18.14
CA ILE A 390 5.57 27.60 -17.51
C ILE A 390 4.17 27.36 -18.11
N ILE A 391 4.06 27.31 -19.44
CA ILE A 391 2.76 27.06 -20.12
C ILE A 391 2.19 25.69 -19.73
N LYS A 392 3.04 24.66 -19.67
CA LYS A 392 2.61 23.32 -19.21
C LYS A 392 2.18 23.33 -17.75
N GLU A 393 2.76 24.18 -16.91
CA GLU A 393 2.37 24.33 -15.50
C GLU A 393 1.03 25.04 -15.37
N ASN A 394 0.84 26.17 -16.05
CA ASN A 394 -0.42 26.93 -16.06
C ASN A 394 -1.59 26.10 -16.59
N LEU A 395 -1.42 25.33 -17.67
CA LEU A 395 -2.46 24.44 -18.19
C LEU A 395 -2.84 23.34 -17.18
N ARG A 396 -1.89 22.85 -16.37
CA ARG A 396 -2.18 21.87 -15.31
C ARG A 396 -2.89 22.52 -14.15
N GLU A 397 -2.52 23.74 -13.80
CA GLU A 397 -3.20 24.49 -12.77
C GLU A 397 -4.65 24.79 -13.18
N ALA A 398 -4.88 25.15 -14.44
CA ALA A 398 -6.22 25.28 -15.01
C ALA A 398 -7.01 23.96 -14.95
N GLU A 399 -6.40 22.80 -15.24
CA GLU A 399 -7.05 21.49 -15.06
C GLU A 399 -7.38 21.19 -13.59
N ARG A 400 -6.48 21.55 -12.67
CA ARG A 400 -6.73 21.49 -11.22
C ARG A 400 -7.93 22.36 -10.84
N TYR A 401 -7.97 23.61 -11.30
CA TYR A 401 -9.07 24.54 -11.07
C TYR A 401 -10.40 24.00 -11.61
N LYS A 402 -10.39 23.45 -12.82
CA LYS A 402 -11.58 22.80 -13.40
C LYS A 402 -12.09 21.63 -12.52
N LYS A 403 -11.19 20.83 -11.96
CA LYS A 403 -11.55 19.74 -11.04
C LYS A 403 -12.13 20.27 -9.72
N LEU A 404 -11.56 21.35 -9.20
CA LEU A 404 -12.05 22.04 -7.99
C LEU A 404 -13.47 22.58 -8.19
N VAL A 405 -13.72 23.29 -9.29
CA VAL A 405 -15.06 23.80 -9.64
C VAL A 405 -16.07 22.66 -9.78
N LYS A 406 -15.69 21.57 -10.45
CA LYS A 406 -16.55 20.38 -10.57
C LYS A 406 -16.89 19.77 -9.20
N ASN A 407 -16.00 19.89 -8.23
CA ASN A 407 -16.20 19.43 -6.86
C ASN A 407 -16.97 20.44 -5.98
N GLY A 408 -17.44 21.55 -6.56
CA GLY A 408 -18.24 22.57 -5.86
C GLY A 408 -17.40 23.61 -5.13
N VAL A 409 -16.09 23.70 -5.39
CA VAL A 409 -15.22 24.76 -4.85
C VAL A 409 -15.54 26.06 -5.59
N ILE A 410 -16.01 27.05 -4.85
CA ILE A 410 -16.39 28.37 -5.38
C ILE A 410 -15.11 29.15 -5.72
N VAL A 411 -15.06 29.77 -6.90
CA VAL A 411 -13.90 30.54 -7.39
C VAL A 411 -14.02 32.03 -7.03
N THR A 412 -15.20 32.49 -6.62
CA THR A 412 -15.44 33.88 -6.25
C THR A 412 -15.03 34.13 -4.80
N LYS A 413 -14.52 35.34 -4.49
CA LYS A 413 -14.42 35.85 -3.11
C LYS A 413 -15.74 35.55 -2.41
N SER A 414 -15.71 34.73 -1.38
CA SER A 414 -16.89 34.43 -0.57
C SER A 414 -17.43 35.75 -0.05
N LYS A 415 -18.71 36.04 -0.33
CA LYS A 415 -19.46 37.16 0.23
C LYS A 415 -19.71 37.04 1.75
N TYR A 416 -18.99 36.13 2.41
CA TYR A 416 -19.10 35.70 3.81
C TYR A 416 -17.75 35.81 4.55
N VAL A 417 -16.86 36.67 4.05
CA VAL A 417 -15.69 37.13 4.80
C VAL A 417 -15.86 38.63 4.93
N ASP A 418 -16.60 39.01 5.97
CA ASP A 418 -16.38 40.26 6.69
C ASP A 418 -15.55 39.90 7.93
#